data_AF-A0A349MB20-F1
#
_entry.id   AF-A0A349MB20-F1
#
_cell.length_a   1.000
_cell.length_b   1.000
_cell.length_c   1.000
_cell.angle_alpha   90.00
_cell.angle_beta   90.00
_cell.angle_gamma   90.00
#
_symmetry.space_group_name_H-M   'P 1'
#
loop_
_entity.id
_entity.type
_entity.pdbx_description
1 polymer ?
#
loop_
_entity_poly.entity_id
_entity_poly.type
_entity_poly.pdbx_seq_one_letter_code
_entity_poly.pdbx_strand_id
1 'polypeptide(L)'
;QIRVVFNTRGGLPVEATLTDGYTRYGSDEPVSLWERSLSEMNVSWDVSGVGRVGFSDLHFQVVTQSSTQLVMEAAVAPGASIRLVHNLDGYQVKTDVGFSGLENVTNLNRTFTWNAVGQRNEKGLQWERQHSAIYYLELGEERDYLSDGAEDEEVLEERLSWLSFKQNYFSALVSSPQPFAPGGRIANVLPENDTTFVMGYVAELPYDGQPLHFYFGPNDLAELEVTGLYEVGRIIDYGWWIFGWVNRSIILPIYGFIAQYIGNLGLIILVLTLIIKSALFPITWKNFMSSAKMRVLRPELNEINERNSEDALKRQQETMELYRRTGVNPMAGCLPALLQAPILYAMFRFFPSNIDLRGQSFLWADDLGAYDSLVDLPFSIPFYGAHVSGFTLLMAASMLVYMRMTMANQNMPQQPGMPDMKTIQTIMPFTMLFFFNGFASGLSLYYFTANVTSIGQMLAIKRFFINEEKIRSKIEDNKSKAKDRTKPSFMERLREAAKEAEKKQKETERKKNEVRSKRKKK
;
A
#
# COMPACT_ATOMS: atom_id res chain seq x y z
N GLN A 1 -9.17 -13.92 -23.42
CA GLN A 1 -8.86 -12.95 -22.35
C GLN A 1 -9.75 -11.74 -22.50
N ILE A 2 -9.75 -11.02 -23.63
CA ILE A 2 -10.67 -9.90 -23.84
C ILE A 2 -11.46 -9.97 -25.14
N ARG A 3 -12.60 -9.27 -25.15
CA ARG A 3 -13.37 -8.92 -26.34
C ARG A 3 -13.29 -7.40 -26.50
N VAL A 4 -12.84 -6.94 -27.66
CA VAL A 4 -12.73 -5.52 -27.98
C VAL A 4 -13.67 -5.19 -29.14
N VAL A 5 -14.46 -4.14 -29.00
CA VAL A 5 -15.37 -3.66 -30.04
C VAL A 5 -14.80 -2.39 -30.66
N PHE A 6 -14.90 -2.31 -31.98
CA PHE A 6 -14.49 -1.16 -32.78
C PHE A 6 -15.72 -0.57 -33.46
N ASN A 7 -15.69 0.75 -33.66
CA ASN A 7 -16.69 1.44 -34.47
C ASN A 7 -16.07 1.83 -35.82
N THR A 8 -16.74 1.50 -36.92
CA THR A 8 -16.32 1.93 -38.27
C THR A 8 -16.32 3.45 -38.43
N ARG A 9 -17.03 4.18 -37.57
CA ARG A 9 -16.86 5.63 -37.41
C ARG A 9 -15.85 5.88 -36.27
N GLY A 10 -14.65 6.36 -36.58
CA GLY A 10 -13.53 6.47 -35.62
C GLY A 10 -12.42 5.46 -35.83
N GLY A 11 -12.73 4.18 -35.99
CA GLY A 11 -11.73 3.14 -36.22
C GLY A 11 -10.84 2.80 -35.01
N LEU A 12 -11.04 3.43 -33.84
CA LEU A 12 -10.37 3.10 -32.58
C LEU A 12 -11.24 2.20 -31.69
N PRO A 13 -10.67 1.53 -30.67
CA PRO A 13 -11.44 0.76 -29.69
C PRO A 13 -12.51 1.62 -29.01
N VAL A 14 -13.73 1.09 -28.86
CA VAL A 14 -14.85 1.76 -28.16
C VAL A 14 -15.37 0.99 -26.95
N GLU A 15 -15.05 -0.30 -26.85
CA GLU A 15 -15.44 -1.17 -25.74
C GLU A 15 -14.34 -2.21 -25.55
N ALA A 16 -14.00 -2.52 -24.30
CA ALA A 16 -13.18 -3.67 -23.98
C ALA A 16 -13.73 -4.39 -22.74
N THR A 17 -14.06 -5.66 -22.93
CA THR A 17 -14.70 -6.49 -21.91
C THR A 17 -13.85 -7.72 -21.64
N LEU A 18 -13.63 -8.02 -20.37
CA LEU A 18 -12.92 -9.22 -19.94
C LEU A 18 -13.80 -10.46 -20.17
N THR A 19 -13.21 -11.56 -20.63
CA THR A 19 -13.93 -12.79 -21.05
C THR A 19 -13.47 -14.04 -20.30
N ASP A 20 -12.55 -13.87 -19.36
CA ASP A 20 -11.82 -14.90 -18.65
C ASP A 20 -12.31 -15.11 -17.20
N GLY A 21 -13.52 -14.61 -16.90
CA GLY A 21 -14.24 -14.92 -15.66
C GLY A 21 -14.35 -13.77 -14.66
N TYR A 22 -13.72 -12.61 -14.92
CA TYR A 22 -13.92 -11.43 -14.09
C TYR A 22 -15.33 -10.84 -14.28
N THR A 23 -16.13 -10.85 -13.22
CA THR A 23 -17.47 -10.23 -13.18
C THR A 23 -17.50 -8.98 -12.30
N ARG A 24 -18.46 -8.10 -12.56
CA ARG A 24 -18.72 -6.91 -11.75
C ARG A 24 -19.31 -7.27 -10.40
N TYR A 25 -19.04 -6.44 -9.39
CA TYR A 25 -19.68 -6.61 -8.10
C TYR A 25 -21.21 -6.47 -8.19
N GLY A 26 -21.94 -7.46 -7.66
CA GLY A 26 -23.40 -7.44 -7.58
C GLY A 26 -24.13 -7.83 -8.87
N SER A 27 -23.41 -8.28 -9.91
CA SER A 27 -23.99 -8.84 -11.13
C SER A 27 -23.16 -10.01 -11.67
N ASP A 28 -23.77 -10.81 -12.56
CA ASP A 28 -23.06 -11.84 -13.32
C ASP A 28 -22.47 -11.28 -14.63
N GLU A 29 -22.49 -9.95 -14.79
CA GLU A 29 -21.97 -9.29 -15.99
C GLU A 29 -20.44 -9.30 -15.96
N PRO A 30 -19.78 -9.61 -17.08
CA PRO A 30 -18.33 -9.48 -17.18
C PRO A 30 -17.88 -8.05 -16.92
N VAL A 31 -16.67 -7.89 -16.38
CA VAL A 31 -16.05 -6.58 -16.22
C VAL A 31 -15.82 -5.96 -17.59
N SER A 32 -16.65 -4.98 -17.96
CA SER A 32 -16.34 -4.06 -19.05
C SER A 32 -15.50 -2.95 -18.48
N LEU A 33 -14.26 -2.90 -18.95
CA LEU A 33 -13.30 -1.92 -18.50
C LEU A 33 -13.50 -0.58 -19.20
N TRP A 34 -13.97 -0.61 -20.46
CA TRP A 34 -14.43 0.56 -21.20
C TRP A 34 -15.75 0.25 -21.89
N GLU A 35 -16.67 1.21 -21.85
CA GLU A 35 -17.96 1.14 -22.52
C GLU A 35 -18.12 2.31 -23.47
N ARG A 36 -18.79 2.06 -24.60
CA ARG A 36 -18.98 3.05 -25.68
C ARG A 36 -19.67 4.33 -25.22
N SER A 37 -20.57 4.26 -24.24
CA SER A 37 -21.29 5.43 -23.72
C SER A 37 -20.48 6.27 -22.73
N LEU A 38 -19.34 5.75 -22.26
CA LEU A 38 -18.56 6.33 -21.17
C LEU A 38 -17.10 6.59 -21.56
N SER A 39 -16.70 6.23 -22.79
CA SER A 39 -15.36 6.42 -23.30
C SER A 39 -15.38 6.94 -24.73
N GLU A 40 -14.55 7.94 -24.99
CA GLU A 40 -14.34 8.52 -26.31
C GLU A 40 -12.84 8.58 -26.60
N MET A 41 -12.44 7.93 -27.70
CA MET A 41 -11.09 8.04 -28.26
C MET A 41 -11.16 8.71 -29.62
N ASN A 42 -10.28 9.67 -29.87
CA ASN A 42 -10.19 10.31 -31.17
C ASN A 42 -8.75 10.73 -31.48
N VAL A 43 -8.41 10.74 -32.76
CA VAL A 43 -7.22 11.43 -33.27
C VAL A 43 -7.74 12.55 -34.15
N SER A 44 -7.43 13.80 -33.79
CA SER A 44 -7.95 14.99 -34.47
C SER A 44 -6.84 15.95 -34.84
N TRP A 45 -7.06 16.73 -35.91
CA TRP A 45 -6.13 17.72 -36.43
C TRP A 45 -6.89 18.86 -37.09
N ASP A 46 -6.21 19.99 -37.26
CA ASP A 46 -6.79 21.15 -37.93
C ASP A 46 -6.49 21.12 -39.43
N VAL A 47 -7.53 21.26 -40.24
CA VAL A 47 -7.42 21.39 -41.69
C VAL A 47 -7.78 22.83 -42.09
N SER A 48 -6.85 23.51 -42.77
CA SER A 48 -7.05 24.89 -43.22
C SER A 48 -8.32 25.03 -44.06
N GLY A 49 -9.20 25.97 -43.68
CA GLY A 49 -10.48 26.24 -44.36
C GLY A 49 -11.62 25.26 -44.05
N VAL A 50 -11.36 24.16 -43.34
CA VAL A 50 -12.38 23.16 -42.95
C VAL A 50 -12.63 23.18 -41.44
N GLY A 51 -11.59 23.42 -40.65
CA GLY A 51 -11.63 23.36 -39.18
C GLY A 51 -11.04 22.06 -38.64
N ARG A 52 -11.38 21.71 -37.40
CA ARG A 52 -10.90 20.49 -36.75
C ARG A 52 -11.63 19.28 -37.31
N VAL A 53 -10.87 18.32 -37.82
CA VAL A 53 -11.36 17.03 -38.32
C VAL A 53 -10.66 15.93 -37.54
N GLY A 54 -11.37 14.85 -37.24
CA GLY A 54 -10.77 13.69 -36.60
C GLY A 54 -11.21 12.36 -37.18
N PHE A 55 -10.63 11.30 -36.64
CA PHE A 55 -11.02 9.93 -36.98
C PHE A 55 -12.52 9.70 -36.73
N SER A 56 -13.10 10.33 -35.72
CA SER A 56 -14.54 10.26 -35.42
C SER A 56 -15.44 10.80 -36.55
N ASP A 57 -14.92 11.65 -37.43
CA ASP A 57 -15.63 12.19 -38.60
C ASP A 57 -15.49 11.28 -39.83
N LEU A 58 -14.54 10.34 -39.81
CA LEU A 58 -14.25 9.43 -40.91
C LEU A 58 -15.03 8.13 -40.80
N HIS A 59 -15.38 7.57 -41.96
CA HIS A 59 -15.98 6.24 -42.07
C HIS A 59 -14.97 5.25 -42.64
N PHE A 60 -14.45 4.39 -41.78
CA PHE A 60 -13.55 3.31 -42.12
C PHE A 60 -14.32 2.09 -42.63
N GLN A 61 -13.86 1.53 -43.74
CA GLN A 61 -14.34 0.26 -44.27
C GLN A 61 -13.48 -0.87 -43.74
N VAL A 62 -14.12 -1.97 -43.32
CA VAL A 62 -13.41 -3.18 -42.89
C VAL A 62 -12.83 -3.88 -44.11
N VAL A 63 -11.50 -3.98 -44.15
CA VAL A 63 -10.76 -4.66 -45.22
C VAL A 63 -10.58 -6.14 -44.88
N THR A 64 -10.19 -6.43 -43.65
CA THR A 64 -9.95 -7.80 -43.15
C THR A 64 -10.40 -7.91 -41.70
N GLN A 65 -11.02 -9.02 -41.32
CA GLN A 65 -11.38 -9.30 -39.93
C GLN A 65 -11.15 -10.79 -39.61
N SER A 66 -10.45 -11.04 -38.51
CA SER A 66 -10.24 -12.36 -37.91
C SER A 66 -10.43 -12.28 -36.38
N SER A 67 -10.18 -13.37 -35.67
CA SER A 67 -10.23 -13.38 -34.20
C SER A 67 -9.12 -12.58 -33.53
N THR A 68 -8.01 -12.31 -34.24
CA THR A 68 -6.83 -11.63 -33.69
C THR A 68 -6.40 -10.41 -34.49
N GLN A 69 -7.02 -10.14 -35.64
CA GLN A 69 -6.66 -9.00 -36.48
C GLN A 69 -7.90 -8.33 -37.08
N LEU A 70 -7.89 -6.99 -37.08
CA LEU A 70 -8.87 -6.16 -37.77
C LEU A 70 -8.13 -5.11 -38.59
N VAL A 71 -8.42 -5.02 -39.88
CA VAL A 71 -7.86 -4.01 -40.78
C VAL A 71 -8.99 -3.12 -41.27
N MET A 72 -8.82 -1.82 -41.12
CA MET A 72 -9.78 -0.80 -41.47
C MET A 72 -9.12 0.28 -42.33
N GLU A 73 -9.83 0.79 -43.33
CA GLU A 73 -9.30 1.83 -44.21
C GLU A 73 -10.35 2.88 -44.55
N ALA A 74 -9.98 4.16 -44.48
CA ALA A 74 -10.81 5.30 -44.85
C ALA A 74 -10.11 6.14 -45.92
N ALA A 75 -10.81 6.42 -47.02
CA ALA A 75 -10.35 7.40 -48.00
C ALA A 75 -10.64 8.82 -47.50
N VAL A 76 -9.64 9.69 -47.51
CA VAL A 76 -9.74 11.07 -46.98
C VAL A 76 -9.77 12.10 -48.12
N ALA A 77 -9.06 11.83 -49.21
CA ALA A 77 -9.08 12.62 -50.44
C ALA A 77 -8.68 11.73 -51.64
N PRO A 78 -8.84 12.18 -52.90
CA PRO A 78 -8.37 11.41 -54.05
C PRO A 78 -6.87 11.08 -53.93
N GLY A 79 -6.54 9.78 -53.81
CA GLY A 79 -5.17 9.31 -53.62
C GLY A 79 -4.65 9.37 -52.19
N ALA A 80 -5.47 9.76 -51.21
CA ALA A 80 -5.10 9.81 -49.79
C ALA A 80 -6.00 8.92 -48.94
N SER A 81 -5.41 8.05 -48.13
CA SER A 81 -6.13 7.14 -47.22
C SER A 81 -5.45 7.01 -45.86
N ILE A 82 -6.24 6.63 -44.87
CA ILE A 82 -5.79 6.25 -43.54
C ILE A 82 -6.13 4.79 -43.33
N ARG A 83 -5.12 3.99 -42.98
CA ARG A 83 -5.24 2.56 -42.75
C ARG A 83 -4.90 2.24 -41.30
N LEU A 84 -5.78 1.52 -40.63
CA LEU A 84 -5.62 1.06 -39.26
C LEU A 84 -5.49 -0.46 -39.27
N VAL A 85 -4.45 -0.98 -38.60
CA VAL A 85 -4.24 -2.42 -38.43
C VAL A 85 -4.23 -2.70 -36.92
N HIS A 86 -5.26 -3.36 -36.43
CA HIS A 86 -5.37 -3.77 -35.03
C HIS A 86 -4.98 -5.23 -34.91
N ASN A 87 -4.07 -5.53 -34.00
CA ASN A 87 -3.68 -6.89 -33.63
C ASN A 87 -3.97 -7.10 -32.14
N LEU A 88 -4.72 -8.15 -31.84
CA LEU A 88 -5.08 -8.56 -30.49
C LEU A 88 -4.17 -9.70 -30.03
N ASP A 89 -3.52 -9.49 -28.89
CA ASP A 89 -2.66 -10.48 -28.23
C ASP A 89 -2.86 -10.41 -26.71
N GLY A 90 -3.52 -11.43 -26.16
CA GLY A 90 -3.92 -11.46 -24.76
C GLY A 90 -4.81 -10.27 -24.35
N TYR A 91 -4.34 -9.44 -23.43
CA TYR A 91 -4.97 -8.18 -23.01
C TYR A 91 -4.54 -6.96 -23.85
N GLN A 92 -3.65 -7.14 -24.83
CA GLN A 92 -3.06 -6.05 -25.60
C GLN A 92 -3.73 -5.88 -26.97
N VAL A 93 -3.98 -4.63 -27.37
CA VAL A 93 -4.41 -4.26 -28.72
C VAL A 93 -3.37 -3.34 -29.33
N LYS A 94 -2.58 -3.85 -30.28
CA LYS A 94 -1.59 -3.07 -31.02
C LYS A 94 -2.22 -2.51 -32.26
N THR A 95 -2.31 -1.19 -32.35
CA THR A 95 -2.91 -0.46 -33.46
C THR A 95 -1.83 0.29 -34.24
N ASP A 96 -1.50 -0.22 -35.41
CA ASP A 96 -0.65 0.48 -36.37
C ASP A 96 -1.50 1.45 -37.20
N VAL A 97 -1.00 2.68 -37.36
CA VAL A 97 -1.68 3.75 -38.08
C VAL A 97 -0.84 4.15 -39.29
N GLY A 98 -1.36 3.90 -40.48
CA GLY A 98 -0.74 4.25 -41.76
C GLY A 98 -1.43 5.44 -42.40
N PHE A 99 -0.67 6.47 -42.74
CA PHE A 99 -1.14 7.61 -43.52
C PHE A 99 -0.53 7.51 -44.92
N SER A 100 -1.37 7.49 -45.96
CA SER A 100 -0.93 7.43 -47.37
C SER A 100 -1.46 8.64 -48.13
N GLY A 101 -0.63 9.30 -48.93
CA GLY A 101 -1.03 10.47 -49.73
C GLY A 101 -1.36 11.74 -48.93
N LEU A 102 -1.07 11.76 -47.62
CA LEU A 102 -1.26 12.90 -46.73
C LEU A 102 0.03 13.69 -46.45
N GLU A 103 1.14 13.31 -47.11
CA GLU A 103 2.47 13.89 -46.93
C GLU A 103 2.52 15.39 -47.22
N ASN A 104 1.76 15.87 -48.21
CA ASN A 104 1.70 17.30 -48.57
C ASN A 104 0.85 18.15 -47.61
N VAL A 105 0.16 17.52 -46.64
CA VAL A 105 -0.52 18.20 -45.53
C VAL A 105 0.45 18.23 -44.35
N THR A 106 1.61 18.87 -44.55
CA THR A 106 2.86 18.69 -43.78
C THR A 106 2.87 19.24 -42.35
N ASN A 107 1.77 19.79 -41.82
CA ASN A 107 1.74 20.33 -40.45
C ASN A 107 0.41 20.04 -39.76
N LEU A 108 0.00 18.77 -39.75
CA LEU A 108 -1.11 18.35 -38.91
C LEU A 108 -0.57 18.09 -37.50
N ASN A 109 -0.59 19.13 -36.66
CA ASN A 109 -0.52 18.96 -35.21
C ASN A 109 -1.72 18.10 -34.81
N ARG A 110 -1.54 16.78 -34.79
CA ARG A 110 -2.60 15.86 -34.39
C ARG A 110 -2.58 15.74 -32.87
N THR A 111 -3.76 15.58 -32.30
CA THR A 111 -3.94 15.29 -30.87
C THR A 111 -4.68 13.96 -30.75
N PHE A 112 -4.10 13.03 -30.00
CA PHE A 112 -4.81 11.86 -29.51
C PHE A 112 -5.54 12.25 -28.21
N THR A 113 -6.87 12.17 -28.23
CA THR A 113 -7.70 12.45 -27.07
C THR A 113 -8.34 11.15 -26.58
N TRP A 114 -8.24 10.88 -25.28
CA TRP A 114 -8.92 9.78 -24.62
C TRP A 114 -9.60 10.28 -23.36
N ASN A 115 -10.93 10.35 -23.42
CA ASN A 115 -11.78 10.66 -22.28
C ASN A 115 -12.51 9.39 -21.87
N ALA A 116 -12.51 9.04 -20.59
CA ALA A 116 -13.18 7.86 -20.09
C ALA A 116 -13.75 8.08 -18.69
N VAL A 117 -14.84 7.39 -18.35
CA VAL A 117 -15.37 7.33 -17.00
C VAL A 117 -15.30 5.89 -16.50
N GLY A 118 -14.55 5.67 -15.43
CA GLY A 118 -14.44 4.38 -14.77
C GLY A 118 -15.74 4.01 -14.06
N GLN A 119 -16.24 2.81 -14.30
CA GLN A 119 -17.42 2.27 -13.62
C GLN A 119 -17.03 1.51 -12.36
N ARG A 120 -17.94 1.45 -11.39
CA ARG A 120 -17.75 0.65 -10.18
C ARG A 120 -17.67 -0.84 -10.51
N ASN A 121 -16.53 -1.45 -10.20
CA ASN A 121 -16.34 -2.89 -10.34
C ASN A 121 -16.34 -3.60 -8.98
N GLU A 122 -16.12 -2.87 -7.87
CA GLU A 122 -15.87 -3.46 -6.56
C GLU A 122 -16.96 -3.17 -5.53
N LYS A 123 -17.00 -4.00 -4.48
CA LYS A 123 -17.96 -3.87 -3.37
C LYS A 123 -17.87 -2.52 -2.66
N GLY A 124 -16.67 -1.96 -2.51
CA GLY A 124 -16.46 -0.67 -1.85
C GLY A 124 -16.14 0.46 -2.83
N LEU A 125 -17.14 1.28 -3.20
CA LEU A 125 -16.92 2.40 -4.14
C LEU A 125 -15.88 3.41 -3.63
N GLN A 126 -15.97 3.81 -2.36
CA GLN A 126 -15.00 4.76 -1.79
C GLN A 126 -13.59 4.20 -1.79
N TRP A 127 -13.44 2.90 -1.49
CA TRP A 127 -12.16 2.21 -1.56
C TRP A 127 -11.61 2.18 -2.98
N GLU A 128 -12.46 1.81 -3.95
CA GLU A 128 -12.10 1.78 -5.37
C GLU A 128 -11.66 3.17 -5.85
N ARG A 129 -12.38 4.23 -5.49
CA ARG A 129 -12.01 5.63 -5.77
C ARG A 129 -10.65 6.00 -5.21
N GLN A 130 -10.39 5.69 -3.95
CA GLN A 130 -9.12 5.98 -3.27
C GLN A 130 -7.90 5.25 -3.86
N HIS A 131 -8.13 4.29 -4.76
CA HIS A 131 -7.07 3.56 -5.47
C HIS A 131 -7.14 3.75 -6.98
N SER A 132 -7.85 4.78 -7.44
CA SER A 132 -8.03 5.10 -8.86
C SER A 132 -7.45 6.47 -9.19
N ALA A 133 -6.64 6.53 -10.24
CA ALA A 133 -6.06 7.76 -10.79
C ALA A 133 -5.36 7.47 -12.14
N ILE A 134 -4.93 8.51 -12.84
CA ILE A 134 -3.98 8.39 -13.95
C ILE A 134 -2.58 8.11 -13.42
N TYR A 135 -1.94 7.07 -13.95
CA TYR A 135 -0.54 6.72 -13.71
C TYR A 135 0.20 6.85 -15.04
N TYR A 136 1.41 7.38 -15.05
CA TYR A 136 2.14 7.65 -16.30
C TYR A 136 3.65 7.55 -16.12
N LEU A 137 4.37 7.52 -17.23
CA LEU A 137 5.82 7.53 -17.26
C LEU A 137 6.34 8.44 -18.37
N GLU A 138 7.07 9.47 -17.98
CA GLU A 138 7.86 10.31 -18.87
C GLU A 138 9.27 9.73 -19.06
N LEU A 139 9.83 9.91 -20.26
CA LEU A 139 11.14 9.35 -20.60
C LEU A 139 12.25 9.97 -19.76
N GLY A 140 13.03 9.11 -19.11
CA GLY A 140 14.14 9.54 -18.25
C GLY A 140 13.76 9.71 -16.78
N GLU A 141 12.48 9.53 -16.46
CA GLU A 141 11.94 9.63 -15.11
C GLU A 141 11.52 8.27 -14.53
N GLU A 142 11.10 8.27 -13.25
CA GLU A 142 10.41 7.13 -12.65
C GLU A 142 8.90 7.28 -12.88
N ARG A 143 8.14 6.19 -12.72
CA ARG A 143 6.68 6.22 -12.83
C ARG A 143 6.08 7.24 -11.85
N ASP A 144 5.25 8.13 -12.37
CA ASP A 144 4.47 9.09 -11.59
C ASP A 144 2.95 8.84 -11.70
N TYR A 145 2.15 9.58 -10.95
CA TYR A 145 0.70 9.45 -10.87
C TYR A 145 0.04 10.72 -10.35
N LEU A 146 -1.13 11.02 -10.90
CA LEU A 146 -2.03 12.03 -10.36
C LEU A 146 -2.60 11.58 -9.01
N SER A 147 -3.04 12.52 -8.18
CA SER A 147 -3.54 12.26 -6.83
C SER A 147 -4.63 11.17 -6.79
N ASP A 148 -4.33 10.05 -6.12
CA ASP A 148 -5.24 8.91 -5.96
C ASP A 148 -6.56 9.33 -5.28
N GLY A 149 -7.69 9.08 -5.94
CA GLY A 149 -9.03 9.38 -5.42
C GLY A 149 -9.34 10.86 -5.23
N ALA A 150 -8.58 11.75 -5.86
CA ALA A 150 -8.80 13.20 -5.86
C ALA A 150 -8.81 13.76 -7.29
N GLU A 151 -9.37 14.96 -7.43
CA GLU A 151 -9.21 15.75 -8.65
C GLU A 151 -7.79 16.27 -8.73
N ASP A 152 -7.21 16.18 -9.91
CA ASP A 152 -5.85 16.60 -10.18
C ASP A 152 -5.66 16.76 -11.69
N GLU A 153 -4.76 17.66 -12.09
CA GLU A 153 -4.43 17.86 -13.50
C GLU A 153 -2.95 18.19 -13.67
N GLU A 154 -2.38 17.76 -14.79
CA GLU A 154 -0.98 17.97 -15.09
C GLU A 154 -0.74 18.15 -16.59
N VAL A 155 0.30 18.93 -16.91
CA VAL A 155 0.82 19.08 -18.27
C VAL A 155 2.19 18.43 -18.30
N LEU A 156 2.33 17.42 -19.15
CA LEU A 156 3.54 16.61 -19.30
C LEU A 156 4.66 17.47 -19.87
N GLU A 157 5.79 17.55 -19.15
CA GLU A 157 6.94 18.39 -19.50
C GLU A 157 7.90 17.69 -20.48
N GLU A 158 7.90 16.37 -20.47
CA GLU A 158 8.80 15.48 -21.20
C GLU A 158 8.03 14.52 -22.11
N ARG A 159 8.76 13.65 -22.81
CA ARG A 159 8.15 12.69 -23.74
C ARG A 159 7.47 11.55 -22.98
N LEU A 160 6.18 11.37 -23.20
CA LEU A 160 5.40 10.31 -22.54
C LEU A 160 5.63 8.93 -23.20
N SER A 161 6.06 7.96 -22.40
CA SER A 161 6.22 6.56 -22.82
C SER A 161 4.89 5.80 -22.79
N TRP A 162 4.18 5.88 -21.66
CA TRP A 162 2.89 5.25 -21.46
C TRP A 162 2.05 6.00 -20.41
N LEU A 163 0.74 5.86 -20.52
CA LEU A 163 -0.25 6.41 -19.60
C LEU A 163 -1.34 5.39 -19.33
N SER A 164 -1.79 5.32 -18.07
CA SER A 164 -2.72 4.32 -17.57
C SER A 164 -3.86 4.97 -16.78
N PHE A 165 -5.10 4.69 -17.17
CA PHE A 165 -6.28 4.90 -16.35
C PHE A 165 -6.42 3.70 -15.42
N LYS A 166 -5.94 3.86 -14.18
CA LYS A 166 -5.92 2.80 -13.19
C LYS A 166 -7.19 2.86 -12.32
N GLN A 167 -7.83 1.70 -12.15
CA GLN A 167 -8.79 1.39 -11.10
C GLN A 167 -8.19 0.40 -10.08
N ASN A 168 -8.93 0.03 -9.03
CA ASN A 168 -8.38 -0.82 -7.95
C ASN A 168 -7.70 -2.11 -8.48
N TYR A 169 -8.40 -2.92 -9.27
CA TYR A 169 -7.88 -4.19 -9.80
C TYR A 169 -7.66 -4.23 -11.31
N PHE A 170 -7.99 -3.18 -12.04
CA PHE A 170 -7.89 -3.17 -13.50
C PHE A 170 -7.34 -1.86 -14.01
N SER A 171 -6.74 -1.88 -15.20
CA SER A 171 -6.20 -0.68 -15.85
C SER A 171 -6.44 -0.67 -17.35
N ALA A 172 -6.72 0.52 -17.87
CA ALA A 172 -6.54 0.86 -19.28
C ALA A 172 -5.19 1.49 -19.41
N LEU A 173 -4.39 1.09 -20.37
CA LEU A 173 -3.17 1.79 -20.67
C LEU A 173 -3.06 2.04 -22.17
N VAL A 174 -2.47 3.17 -22.53
CA VAL A 174 -2.00 3.47 -23.87
C VAL A 174 -0.48 3.71 -23.81
N SER A 175 0.23 3.13 -24.74
CA SER A 175 1.67 3.35 -24.94
C SER A 175 1.98 3.41 -26.43
N SER A 176 3.20 3.82 -26.74
CA SER A 176 3.71 3.76 -28.11
C SER A 176 5.20 3.41 -28.10
N PRO A 177 5.69 2.59 -29.06
CA PRO A 177 7.11 2.39 -29.27
C PRO A 177 7.87 3.70 -29.57
N GLN A 178 7.16 4.68 -30.15
CA GLN A 178 7.64 6.05 -30.33
C GLN A 178 6.90 6.95 -29.35
N PRO A 179 7.55 7.40 -28.26
CA PRO A 179 6.95 8.20 -27.20
C PRO A 179 6.23 9.44 -27.73
N PHE A 180 5.12 9.80 -27.08
CA PHE A 180 4.38 11.02 -27.40
C PHE A 180 5.25 12.25 -27.11
N ALA A 181 5.08 13.31 -27.90
CA ALA A 181 5.79 14.55 -27.67
C ALA A 181 5.32 15.25 -26.38
N PRO A 182 6.16 16.13 -25.78
CA PRO A 182 5.79 16.87 -24.59
C PRO A 182 4.60 17.83 -24.80
N GLY A 183 4.00 18.28 -23.71
CA GLY A 183 2.88 19.23 -23.70
C GLY A 183 1.50 18.55 -23.74
N GLY A 184 1.42 17.26 -23.43
CA GLY A 184 0.14 16.57 -23.25
C GLY A 184 -0.52 16.97 -21.94
N ARG A 185 -1.86 17.03 -21.92
CA ARG A 185 -2.64 17.34 -20.72
C ARG A 185 -3.34 16.09 -20.21
N ILE A 186 -3.24 15.85 -18.91
CA ILE A 186 -3.89 14.71 -18.24
C ILE A 186 -4.66 15.19 -17.02
N ALA A 187 -5.81 14.58 -16.71
CA ALA A 187 -6.58 14.95 -15.53
C ALA A 187 -7.43 13.81 -14.96
N ASN A 188 -7.51 13.77 -13.63
CA ASN A 188 -8.51 13.03 -12.85
C ASN A 188 -9.68 13.96 -12.54
N VAL A 189 -10.91 13.50 -12.79
CA VAL A 189 -12.13 14.27 -12.51
C VAL A 189 -13.02 13.44 -11.59
N LEU A 190 -13.38 13.97 -10.41
CA LEU A 190 -14.22 13.26 -9.47
C LEU A 190 -15.69 13.48 -9.80
N PRO A 191 -16.49 12.42 -9.97
CA PRO A 191 -17.92 12.56 -10.15
C PRO A 191 -18.58 13.08 -8.86
N GLU A 192 -19.13 14.29 -8.88
CA GLU A 192 -19.86 14.86 -7.73
C GLU A 192 -21.16 14.09 -7.45
N ASN A 193 -21.38 13.68 -6.19
CA ASN A 193 -22.60 13.01 -5.73
C ASN A 193 -23.00 11.74 -6.51
N ASP A 194 -22.07 11.12 -7.24
CA ASP A 194 -22.32 9.91 -8.00
C ASP A 194 -22.07 8.65 -7.14
N THR A 195 -22.86 7.60 -7.35
CA THR A 195 -22.71 6.29 -6.65
C THR A 195 -22.42 5.12 -7.59
N THR A 196 -22.28 5.41 -8.88
CA THR A 196 -22.11 4.50 -10.01
C THR A 196 -20.69 4.57 -10.58
N PHE A 197 -20.15 5.78 -10.72
CA PHE A 197 -18.85 6.03 -11.34
C PHE A 197 -17.75 6.18 -10.30
N VAL A 198 -16.57 5.69 -10.65
CA VAL A 198 -15.37 5.75 -9.82
C VAL A 198 -14.66 7.08 -10.05
N MET A 199 -14.18 7.31 -11.27
CA MET A 199 -13.35 8.47 -11.63
C MET A 199 -13.51 8.77 -13.13
N GLY A 200 -13.51 10.05 -13.49
CA GLY A 200 -13.33 10.51 -14.87
C GLY A 200 -11.85 10.69 -15.18
N TYR A 201 -11.45 10.31 -16.38
CA TYR A 201 -10.08 10.40 -16.87
C TYR A 201 -10.05 11.17 -18.18
N VAL A 202 -9.11 12.09 -18.30
CA VAL A 202 -8.89 12.90 -19.50
C VAL A 202 -7.42 12.79 -19.88
N ALA A 203 -7.16 12.50 -21.14
CA ALA A 203 -5.82 12.55 -21.73
C ALA A 203 -5.86 13.20 -23.10
N GLU A 204 -5.06 14.23 -23.30
CA GLU A 204 -4.89 14.97 -24.56
C GLU A 204 -3.40 14.97 -24.91
N LEU A 205 -2.99 14.06 -25.79
CA LEU A 205 -1.58 13.80 -26.08
C LEU A 205 -1.21 14.26 -27.49
N PRO A 206 -0.06 14.94 -27.69
CA PRO A 206 0.49 15.22 -29.01
C PRO A 206 0.73 13.91 -29.79
N TYR A 207 0.26 13.86 -31.02
CA TYR A 207 0.28 12.65 -31.83
C TYR A 207 0.93 12.91 -33.20
N ASP A 208 1.95 12.12 -33.53
CA ASP A 208 2.73 12.26 -34.76
C ASP A 208 2.50 11.09 -35.74
N GLY A 209 1.48 10.27 -35.49
CA GLY A 209 1.18 9.11 -36.33
C GLY A 209 1.88 7.82 -35.88
N GLN A 210 2.46 7.82 -34.68
CA GLN A 210 3.03 6.62 -34.08
C GLN A 210 1.97 5.52 -33.84
N PRO A 211 2.36 4.24 -33.76
CA PRO A 211 1.47 3.16 -33.34
C PRO A 211 0.91 3.39 -31.93
N LEU A 212 -0.33 2.97 -31.70
CA LEU A 212 -0.98 3.02 -30.40
C LEU A 212 -1.13 1.59 -29.85
N HIS A 213 -0.45 1.30 -28.76
CA HIS A 213 -0.53 0.01 -28.07
C HIS A 213 -1.38 0.16 -26.82
N PHE A 214 -2.53 -0.52 -26.79
CA PHE A 214 -3.42 -0.53 -25.64
C PHE A 214 -3.23 -1.78 -24.80
N TYR A 215 -3.39 -1.64 -23.49
CA TYR A 215 -3.58 -2.74 -22.55
C TYR A 215 -4.91 -2.54 -21.85
N PHE A 216 -5.76 -3.56 -21.90
CA PHE A 216 -7.09 -3.54 -21.28
C PHE A 216 -7.21 -4.77 -20.40
N GLY A 217 -6.77 -4.69 -19.14
CA GLY A 217 -6.58 -5.90 -18.36
C GLY A 217 -6.48 -5.72 -16.86
N PRO A 218 -6.26 -6.83 -16.15
CA PRO A 218 -6.08 -6.84 -14.71
C PRO A 218 -4.78 -6.15 -14.27
N ASN A 219 -4.77 -5.64 -13.04
CA ASN A 219 -3.58 -5.18 -12.36
C ASN A 219 -2.82 -6.39 -11.78
N ASP A 220 -2.36 -7.27 -12.66
CA ASP A 220 -1.50 -8.40 -12.32
C ASP A 220 -0.06 -8.13 -12.78
N LEU A 221 0.91 -8.46 -11.94
CA LEU A 221 2.31 -8.14 -12.24
C LEU A 221 2.84 -8.93 -13.46
N ALA A 222 2.48 -10.21 -13.59
CA ALA A 222 2.96 -11.03 -14.70
C ALA A 222 2.34 -10.56 -16.02
N GLU A 223 1.04 -10.24 -16.04
CA GLU A 223 0.36 -9.73 -17.23
C GLU A 223 0.87 -8.34 -17.65
N LEU A 224 1.16 -7.46 -16.68
CA LEU A 224 1.74 -6.15 -16.95
C LEU A 224 3.18 -6.26 -17.48
N GLU A 225 3.99 -7.18 -16.97
CA GLU A 225 5.37 -7.40 -17.45
C GLU A 225 5.43 -7.89 -18.91
N VAL A 226 4.42 -8.65 -19.37
CA VAL A 226 4.30 -9.11 -20.77
C VAL A 226 4.15 -7.93 -21.76
N THR A 227 3.73 -6.75 -21.30
CA THR A 227 3.68 -5.54 -22.15
C THR A 227 5.08 -5.05 -22.55
N GLY A 228 6.12 -5.44 -21.80
CA GLY A 228 7.50 -4.98 -22.03
C GLY A 228 7.75 -3.51 -21.68
N LEU A 229 6.78 -2.83 -21.07
CA LEU A 229 6.90 -1.43 -20.68
C LEU A 229 7.72 -1.27 -19.40
N TYR A 230 8.65 -0.32 -19.40
CA TYR A 230 9.45 0.00 -18.23
C TYR A 230 8.55 0.54 -17.09
N GLU A 231 8.78 0.06 -15.86
CA GLU A 231 8.05 0.43 -14.64
C GLU A 231 6.52 0.24 -14.62
N VAL A 232 5.91 -0.36 -15.64
CA VAL A 232 4.46 -0.58 -15.69
C VAL A 232 3.91 -1.39 -14.49
N GLY A 233 4.67 -2.38 -14.00
CA GLY A 233 4.31 -3.14 -12.80
C GLY A 233 4.30 -2.30 -11.51
N ARG A 234 4.78 -1.05 -11.53
CA ARG A 234 4.65 -0.10 -10.41
C ARG A 234 3.29 0.58 -10.33
N ILE A 235 2.38 0.36 -11.29
CA ILE A 235 0.97 0.75 -11.16
C ILE A 235 0.30 0.06 -9.96
N ILE A 236 0.76 -1.16 -9.64
CA ILE A 236 0.35 -1.86 -8.41
C ILE A 236 1.09 -1.24 -7.23
N ASP A 237 0.36 -0.53 -6.37
CA ASP A 237 0.92 0.10 -5.16
C ASP A 237 1.20 -0.94 -4.08
N TYR A 238 2.42 -1.49 -4.12
CA TYR A 238 2.98 -2.35 -3.09
C TYR A 238 3.69 -1.57 -1.97
N GLY A 239 3.66 -0.23 -1.99
CA GLY A 239 4.31 0.64 -1.02
C GLY A 239 5.68 1.18 -1.43
N TRP A 240 6.11 2.24 -0.74
CA TRP A 240 7.37 2.95 -1.01
C TRP A 240 8.64 2.18 -0.61
N TRP A 241 9.74 2.41 -1.33
CA TRP A 241 11.11 1.94 -1.07
C TRP A 241 11.21 0.55 -0.41
N ILE A 242 11.43 0.50 0.91
CA ILE A 242 11.69 -0.74 1.65
C ILE A 242 10.47 -1.67 1.66
N PHE A 243 9.27 -1.11 1.61
CA PHE A 243 8.03 -1.86 1.73
C PHE A 243 7.68 -2.54 0.40
N GLY A 244 7.78 -1.81 -0.70
CA GLY A 244 7.65 -2.36 -2.04
C GLY A 244 8.70 -3.44 -2.30
N TRP A 245 9.93 -3.25 -1.84
CA TRP A 245 10.98 -4.28 -1.93
C TRP A 245 10.62 -5.57 -1.18
N VAL A 246 10.12 -5.46 0.06
CA VAL A 246 9.66 -6.64 0.82
C VAL A 246 8.53 -7.35 0.09
N ASN A 247 7.57 -6.61 -0.45
CA ASN A 247 6.43 -7.19 -1.13
C ASN A 247 6.88 -7.96 -2.40
N ARG A 248 7.65 -7.30 -3.27
CA ARG A 248 8.11 -7.88 -4.54
C ARG A 248 9.13 -9.00 -4.38
N SER A 249 10.05 -8.88 -3.41
CA SER A 249 11.18 -9.81 -3.29
C SER A 249 10.92 -10.95 -2.31
N ILE A 250 9.97 -10.81 -1.39
CA ILE A 250 9.71 -11.80 -0.33
C ILE A 250 8.28 -12.30 -0.43
N ILE A 251 7.29 -11.41 -0.45
CA ILE A 251 5.88 -11.81 -0.36
C ILE A 251 5.40 -12.47 -1.64
N LEU A 252 5.55 -11.81 -2.80
CA LEU A 252 5.07 -12.33 -4.08
C LEU A 252 5.67 -13.70 -4.44
N PRO A 253 6.99 -13.94 -4.29
CA PRO A 253 7.56 -15.25 -4.59
C PRO A 253 7.06 -16.35 -3.65
N ILE A 254 6.91 -16.06 -2.35
CA ILE A 254 6.37 -17.03 -1.39
C ILE A 254 4.90 -17.32 -1.70
N TYR A 255 4.11 -16.28 -1.98
CA TYR A 255 2.71 -16.41 -2.38
C TYR A 255 2.58 -17.28 -3.64
N GLY A 256 3.30 -16.94 -4.72
CA GLY A 256 3.27 -17.68 -5.97
C GLY A 256 3.70 -19.14 -5.79
N PHE A 257 4.71 -19.41 -4.96
CA PHE A 257 5.10 -20.77 -4.62
C PHE A 257 3.99 -21.55 -3.90
N ILE A 258 3.32 -20.95 -2.91
CA ILE A 258 2.23 -21.64 -2.18
C ILE A 258 1.02 -21.85 -3.10
N ALA A 259 0.71 -20.87 -3.95
CA ALA A 259 -0.43 -20.91 -4.86
C ALA A 259 -0.35 -22.03 -5.90
N GLN A 260 0.85 -22.51 -6.22
CA GLN A 260 1.05 -23.69 -7.07
C GLN A 260 0.54 -25.01 -6.43
N TYR A 261 0.44 -25.08 -5.10
CA TYR A 261 0.07 -26.31 -4.38
C TYR A 261 -1.30 -26.23 -3.68
N ILE A 262 -1.79 -25.03 -3.39
CA ILE A 262 -3.03 -24.81 -2.64
C ILE A 262 -3.97 -23.95 -3.48
N GLY A 263 -5.11 -24.50 -3.90
CA GLY A 263 -6.10 -23.76 -4.69
C GLY A 263 -7.04 -22.85 -3.88
N ASN A 264 -7.10 -23.00 -2.55
CA ASN A 264 -7.95 -22.16 -1.70
C ASN A 264 -7.16 -20.96 -1.16
N LEU A 265 -7.55 -19.74 -1.55
CA LEU A 265 -6.82 -18.53 -1.18
C LEU A 265 -6.83 -18.25 0.31
N GLY A 266 -7.92 -18.52 1.03
CA GLY A 266 -7.94 -18.37 2.49
C GLY A 266 -6.91 -19.27 3.18
N LEU A 267 -6.72 -20.51 2.72
CA LEU A 267 -5.66 -21.39 3.21
C LEU A 267 -4.26 -20.88 2.84
N ILE A 268 -4.07 -20.30 1.65
CA ILE A 268 -2.81 -19.66 1.27
C ILE A 268 -2.47 -18.54 2.27
N ILE A 269 -3.44 -17.70 2.66
CA ILE A 269 -3.23 -16.66 3.67
C ILE A 269 -2.75 -17.27 4.98
N LEU A 270 -3.36 -18.37 5.44
CA LEU A 270 -2.94 -19.05 6.67
C LEU A 270 -1.49 -19.55 6.58
N VAL A 271 -1.16 -20.26 5.50
CA VAL A 271 0.18 -20.85 5.30
C VAL A 271 1.24 -19.76 5.14
N LEU A 272 0.96 -18.71 4.36
CA LEU A 272 1.82 -17.55 4.20
C LEU A 272 2.11 -16.90 5.57
N THR A 273 1.07 -16.72 6.38
CA THR A 273 1.20 -16.17 7.74
C THR A 273 2.10 -17.03 8.61
N LEU A 274 1.91 -18.36 8.59
CA LEU A 274 2.71 -19.31 9.37
C LEU A 274 4.18 -19.31 8.95
N ILE A 275 4.48 -19.23 7.64
CA ILE A 275 5.84 -19.14 7.12
C ILE A 275 6.52 -17.86 7.60
N ILE A 276 5.86 -16.70 7.44
CA ILE A 276 6.37 -15.40 7.89
C ILE A 276 6.63 -15.43 9.41
N LYS A 277 5.66 -15.90 10.20
CA LYS A 277 5.80 -15.99 11.66
C LYS A 277 6.87 -16.97 12.11
N SER A 278 7.11 -18.02 11.35
CA SER A 278 8.18 -19.00 11.60
C SER A 278 9.55 -18.40 11.29
N ALA A 279 9.68 -17.68 10.18
CA ALA A 279 10.91 -16.96 9.83
C ALA A 279 11.27 -15.88 10.88
N LEU A 280 10.26 -15.19 11.42
CA LEU A 280 10.44 -14.19 12.48
C LEU A 280 10.58 -14.77 13.89
N PHE A 281 10.38 -16.09 14.06
CA PHE A 281 10.41 -16.75 15.37
C PHE A 281 11.67 -16.47 16.20
N PRO A 282 12.90 -16.45 15.64
CA PRO A 282 14.10 -16.15 16.42
C PRO A 282 14.10 -14.75 17.04
N ILE A 283 13.48 -13.78 16.35
CA ILE A 283 13.34 -12.40 16.84
C ILE A 283 12.28 -12.37 17.94
N THR A 284 11.12 -12.99 17.69
CA THR A 284 10.02 -13.08 18.67
C THR A 284 10.48 -13.81 19.95
N TRP A 285 11.29 -14.85 19.82
CA TRP A 285 11.92 -15.55 20.95
C TRP A 285 12.76 -14.62 21.82
N LYS A 286 13.66 -13.83 21.21
CA LYS A 286 14.48 -12.86 21.94
C LYS A 286 13.62 -11.84 22.69
N ASN A 287 12.51 -11.42 22.10
CA ASN A 287 11.56 -10.53 22.75
C ASN A 287 10.92 -11.15 24.00
N PHE A 288 10.39 -12.37 23.86
CA PHE A 288 9.74 -13.05 24.97
C PHE A 288 10.71 -13.33 26.11
N MET A 289 11.96 -13.69 25.79
CA MET A 289 13.01 -13.85 26.79
C MET A 289 13.34 -12.53 27.51
N SER A 290 13.38 -11.41 26.78
CA SER A 290 13.57 -10.08 27.38
C SER A 290 12.41 -9.71 28.31
N SER A 291 11.17 -9.94 27.86
CA SER A 291 9.95 -9.69 28.64
C SER A 291 9.90 -10.57 29.91
N ALA A 292 10.37 -11.81 29.84
CA ALA A 292 10.49 -12.70 30.99
C ALA A 292 11.48 -12.17 32.03
N LYS A 293 12.65 -11.68 31.59
CA LYS A 293 13.64 -11.03 32.47
C LYS A 293 13.06 -9.78 33.14
N MET A 294 12.30 -8.98 32.39
CA MET A 294 11.63 -7.79 32.92
C MET A 294 10.60 -8.14 34.01
N ARG A 295 9.83 -9.22 33.81
CA ARG A 295 8.89 -9.71 34.82
C ARG A 295 9.59 -10.07 36.13
N VAL A 296 10.77 -10.71 36.06
CA VAL A 296 11.57 -11.05 37.23
C VAL A 296 12.07 -9.81 37.97
N LEU A 297 12.42 -8.73 37.25
CA LEU A 297 12.86 -7.46 37.85
C LEU A 297 11.74 -6.58 38.40
N ARG A 298 10.48 -6.90 38.09
CA ARG A 298 9.31 -6.08 38.45
C ARG A 298 9.21 -5.75 39.96
N PRO A 299 9.49 -6.67 40.91
CA PRO A 299 9.45 -6.34 42.33
C PRO A 299 10.46 -5.24 42.72
N GLU A 300 11.69 -5.31 42.20
CA GLU A 300 12.74 -4.32 42.46
C GLU A 300 12.42 -2.97 41.81
N LEU A 301 11.82 -2.98 40.62
CA LEU A 301 11.34 -1.77 39.95
C LEU A 301 10.22 -1.10 40.75
N ASN A 302 9.29 -1.87 41.31
CA ASN A 302 8.23 -1.35 42.17
C ASN A 302 8.81 -0.73 43.44
N GLU A 303 9.80 -1.38 44.08
CA GLU A 303 10.47 -0.85 45.26
C GLU A 303 11.22 0.47 44.97
N ILE A 304 11.85 0.61 43.80
CA ILE A 304 12.46 1.88 43.34
C ILE A 304 11.38 2.96 43.15
N ASN A 305 10.23 2.60 42.57
CA ASN A 305 9.13 3.52 42.33
C ASN A 305 8.48 4.01 43.64
N GLU A 306 8.29 3.12 44.60
CA GLU A 306 7.75 3.44 45.94
C GLU A 306 8.71 4.31 46.74
N ARG A 307 10.02 4.00 46.73
CA ARG A 307 11.05 4.79 47.43
C ARG A 307 11.26 6.19 46.87
N ASN A 308 11.05 6.39 45.57
CA ASN A 308 11.29 7.66 44.88
C ASN A 308 10.01 8.19 44.22
N SER A 309 8.88 8.13 44.93
CA SER A 309 7.56 8.55 44.44
C SER A 309 7.47 10.06 44.12
N GLU A 310 8.25 10.89 44.80
CA GLU A 310 8.27 12.35 44.60
C GLU A 310 9.41 12.84 43.70
N ASP A 311 10.48 12.05 43.49
CA ASP A 311 11.64 12.43 42.69
C ASP A 311 11.74 11.58 41.41
N ALA A 312 11.10 12.06 40.35
CA ALA A 312 11.08 11.39 39.05
C ALA A 312 12.48 11.21 38.44
N LEU A 313 13.41 12.15 38.69
CA LEU A 313 14.77 12.09 38.16
C LEU A 313 15.56 10.99 38.87
N LYS A 314 15.47 10.91 40.20
CA LYS A 314 16.13 9.87 40.99
C LYS A 314 15.57 8.49 40.69
N ARG A 315 14.24 8.38 40.53
CA ARG A 315 13.57 7.13 40.08
C ARG A 315 14.11 6.66 38.73
N GLN A 316 14.24 7.55 37.75
CA GLN A 316 14.80 7.22 36.44
C GLN A 316 16.27 6.77 36.53
N GLN A 317 17.08 7.45 37.37
CA GLN A 317 18.48 7.10 37.56
C GLN A 317 18.64 5.70 38.18
N GLU A 318 17.92 5.41 39.26
CA GLU A 318 17.96 4.11 39.94
C GLU A 318 17.41 2.98 39.07
N THR A 319 16.32 3.23 38.33
CA THR A 319 15.76 2.28 37.35
C THR A 319 16.78 1.90 36.27
N MET A 320 17.48 2.90 35.72
CA MET A 320 18.50 2.65 34.70
C MET A 320 19.75 1.96 35.27
N GLU A 321 20.11 2.27 36.51
CA GLU A 321 21.20 1.58 37.20
C GLU A 321 20.86 0.11 37.46
N LEU A 322 19.61 -0.19 37.83
CA LEU A 322 19.14 -1.56 37.99
C LEU A 322 19.21 -2.33 36.65
N TYR A 323 18.72 -1.76 35.55
CA TYR A 323 18.84 -2.38 34.21
C TYR A 323 20.29 -2.67 33.82
N ARG A 324 21.20 -1.77 34.17
CA ARG A 324 22.63 -1.93 33.90
C ARG A 324 23.27 -3.04 34.72
N ARG A 325 22.99 -3.10 36.03
CA ARG A 325 23.52 -4.14 36.93
C ARG A 325 23.01 -5.52 36.58
N THR A 326 21.76 -5.61 36.13
CA THR A 326 21.10 -6.87 35.78
C THR A 326 21.41 -7.34 34.35
N GLY A 327 21.91 -6.44 33.50
CA GLY A 327 22.18 -6.68 32.08
C GLY A 327 20.89 -6.82 31.25
N VAL A 328 19.76 -6.34 31.76
CA VAL A 328 18.45 -6.39 31.08
C VAL A 328 18.27 -5.11 30.26
N ASN A 329 17.95 -5.26 28.97
CA ASN A 329 17.70 -4.12 28.09
C ASN A 329 16.18 -3.84 27.98
N PRO A 330 15.67 -2.70 28.47
CA PRO A 330 14.25 -2.37 28.36
C PRO A 330 13.80 -2.17 26.90
N MET A 331 14.68 -1.75 25.99
CA MET A 331 14.35 -1.51 24.58
C MET A 331 14.29 -2.79 23.74
N ALA A 332 14.81 -3.91 24.25
CA ALA A 332 14.67 -5.19 23.57
C ALA A 332 13.20 -5.67 23.47
N GLY A 333 12.29 -5.05 24.24
CA GLY A 333 10.85 -5.32 24.21
C GLY A 333 10.10 -4.75 22.99
N CYS A 334 10.54 -3.61 22.45
CA CYS A 334 9.89 -2.91 21.33
C CYS A 334 10.58 -3.17 19.97
N LEU A 335 11.83 -3.63 19.99
CA LEU A 335 12.61 -3.96 18.78
C LEU A 335 11.88 -4.88 17.78
N PRO A 336 11.11 -5.91 18.19
CA PRO A 336 10.39 -6.76 17.25
C PRO A 336 9.26 -6.06 16.54
N ALA A 337 8.56 -5.14 17.21
CA ALA A 337 7.49 -4.36 16.58
C ALA A 337 8.07 -3.49 15.46
N LEU A 338 9.23 -2.88 15.69
CA LEU A 338 9.95 -2.09 14.68
C LEU A 338 10.38 -2.94 13.48
N LEU A 339 10.96 -4.12 13.74
CA LEU A 339 11.41 -5.02 12.68
C LEU A 339 10.24 -5.68 11.93
N GLN A 340 9.10 -5.85 12.59
CA GLN A 340 7.89 -6.42 11.98
C GLN A 340 7.09 -5.37 11.17
N ALA A 341 7.25 -4.08 11.46
CA ALA A 341 6.51 -3.01 10.77
C ALA A 341 6.65 -3.04 9.23
N PRO A 342 7.84 -3.28 8.63
CA PRO A 342 7.98 -3.47 7.18
C PRO A 342 7.11 -4.59 6.61
N ILE A 343 7.10 -5.75 7.27
CA ILE A 343 6.33 -6.91 6.84
C ILE A 343 4.84 -6.64 7.01
N LEU A 344 4.46 -5.99 8.11
CA LEU A 344 3.08 -5.63 8.37
C LEU A 344 2.51 -4.71 7.28
N TYR A 345 3.26 -3.67 6.93
CA TYR A 345 2.85 -2.73 5.91
C TYR A 345 2.88 -3.37 4.51
N ALA A 346 3.84 -4.26 4.22
CA ALA A 346 3.84 -5.03 2.98
C ALA A 346 2.55 -5.86 2.84
N MET A 347 2.09 -6.52 3.91
CA MET A 347 0.80 -7.23 3.92
C MET A 347 -0.40 -6.30 3.73
N PHE A 348 -0.36 -5.13 4.40
CA PHE A 348 -1.39 -4.11 4.27
C PHE A 348 -1.57 -3.61 2.82
N ARG A 349 -0.47 -3.56 2.04
CA ARG A 349 -0.50 -3.21 0.62
C ARG A 349 -0.74 -4.40 -0.31
N PHE A 350 -0.32 -5.60 0.09
CA PHE A 350 -0.46 -6.81 -0.72
C PHE A 350 -1.92 -7.25 -0.86
N PHE A 351 -2.63 -7.40 0.26
CA PHE A 351 -3.98 -8.00 0.23
C PHE A 351 -5.01 -7.19 -0.57
N PRO A 352 -5.09 -5.85 -0.44
CA PRO A 352 -6.07 -5.06 -1.19
C PRO A 352 -5.72 -4.85 -2.67
N SER A 353 -4.45 -5.06 -3.05
CA SER A 353 -3.95 -4.81 -4.42
C SER A 353 -3.79 -6.09 -5.23
N ASN A 354 -3.83 -7.27 -4.61
CA ASN A 354 -3.66 -8.54 -5.30
C ASN A 354 -5.00 -9.01 -5.88
N ILE A 355 -5.09 -9.02 -7.20
CA ILE A 355 -6.31 -9.39 -7.93
C ILE A 355 -6.73 -10.84 -7.71
N ASP A 356 -5.82 -11.76 -7.40
CA ASP A 356 -6.18 -13.16 -7.17
C ASP A 356 -7.20 -13.29 -6.03
N LEU A 357 -7.13 -12.41 -5.03
CA LEU A 357 -8.03 -12.41 -3.87
C LEU A 357 -9.44 -11.93 -4.19
N ARG A 358 -9.61 -11.22 -5.30
CA ARG A 358 -10.88 -10.63 -5.72
C ARG A 358 -11.91 -11.73 -5.99
N GLY A 359 -13.04 -11.66 -5.31
CA GLY A 359 -14.15 -12.59 -5.48
C GLY A 359 -13.88 -14.00 -4.96
N GLN A 360 -12.77 -14.22 -4.23
CA GLN A 360 -12.46 -15.52 -3.65
C GLN A 360 -13.08 -15.64 -2.26
N SER A 361 -13.84 -16.71 -2.05
CA SER A 361 -14.53 -16.94 -0.78
C SER A 361 -13.71 -17.76 0.22
N PHE A 362 -13.90 -17.49 1.51
CA PHE A 362 -13.36 -18.31 2.60
C PHE A 362 -14.22 -18.20 3.86
N LEU A 363 -14.69 -19.34 4.37
CA LEU A 363 -15.61 -19.44 5.50
C LEU A 363 -16.91 -18.64 5.24
N TRP A 364 -17.14 -17.54 5.96
CA TRP A 364 -18.31 -16.66 5.77
C TRP A 364 -18.00 -15.43 4.90
N ALA A 365 -16.73 -15.21 4.54
CA ALA A 365 -16.39 -14.11 3.65
C ALA A 365 -16.59 -14.56 2.20
N ASP A 366 -17.46 -13.87 1.48
CA ASP A 366 -17.70 -14.14 0.06
C ASP A 366 -16.56 -13.61 -0.83
N ASP A 367 -15.79 -12.63 -0.34
CA ASP A 367 -14.71 -11.97 -1.07
C ASP A 367 -13.55 -11.61 -0.12
N LEU A 368 -12.37 -12.16 -0.37
CA LEU A 368 -11.14 -11.90 0.36
C LEU A 368 -10.49 -10.55 0.00
N GLY A 369 -10.74 -10.03 -1.19
CA GLY A 369 -10.28 -8.74 -1.69
C GLY A 369 -11.14 -7.55 -1.25
N ALA A 370 -12.34 -7.81 -0.74
CA ALA A 370 -13.26 -6.80 -0.17
C ALA A 370 -13.57 -7.08 1.31
N TYR A 371 -14.32 -6.20 1.94
CA TYR A 371 -14.76 -6.40 3.33
C TYR A 371 -15.79 -7.54 3.44
N ASP A 372 -15.69 -8.33 4.51
CA ASP A 372 -16.70 -9.33 4.86
C ASP A 372 -17.87 -8.70 5.61
N SER A 373 -19.07 -9.25 5.51
CA SER A 373 -20.22 -8.84 6.33
C SER A 373 -20.84 -10.06 6.98
N LEU A 374 -20.64 -10.20 8.30
CA LEU A 374 -21.31 -11.23 9.07
C LEU A 374 -22.74 -10.81 9.43
N VAL A 375 -22.94 -9.51 9.66
CA VAL A 375 -24.23 -8.90 9.98
C VAL A 375 -24.31 -7.51 9.32
N ASP A 376 -25.35 -7.30 8.51
CA ASP A 376 -25.69 -5.98 7.99
C ASP A 376 -26.56 -5.22 9.00
N LEU A 377 -26.22 -3.96 9.25
CA LEU A 377 -26.95 -3.06 10.14
C LEU A 377 -27.98 -2.26 9.33
N PRO A 378 -29.20 -2.05 9.84
CA PRO A 378 -30.21 -1.24 9.16
C PRO A 378 -29.91 0.27 9.19
N PHE A 379 -28.79 0.68 9.80
CA PHE A 379 -28.31 2.06 9.89
C PHE A 379 -26.79 2.09 9.72
N SER A 380 -26.27 3.21 9.22
CA SER A 380 -24.82 3.43 9.10
C SER A 380 -24.30 4.14 10.34
N ILE A 381 -23.24 3.61 10.95
CA ILE A 381 -22.54 4.24 12.07
C ILE A 381 -21.36 5.06 11.49
N PRO A 382 -21.24 6.36 11.83
CA PRO A 382 -20.11 7.17 11.39
C PRO A 382 -18.76 6.51 11.71
N PHE A 383 -17.84 6.49 10.74
CA PHE A 383 -16.51 5.86 10.81
C PHE A 383 -16.47 4.33 10.96
N TYR A 384 -17.61 3.65 11.04
CA TYR A 384 -17.69 2.19 11.15
C TYR A 384 -18.30 1.55 9.90
N GLY A 385 -19.35 2.18 9.35
CA GLY A 385 -20.14 1.67 8.25
C GLY A 385 -21.46 1.05 8.68
N ALA A 386 -22.10 0.34 7.75
CA ALA A 386 -23.42 -0.27 7.91
C ALA A 386 -23.35 -1.81 8.03
N HIS A 387 -22.17 -2.36 8.33
CA HIS A 387 -21.96 -3.81 8.45
C HIS A 387 -20.98 -4.13 9.57
N VAL A 388 -20.95 -5.40 9.97
CA VAL A 388 -20.01 -5.93 10.96
C VAL A 388 -19.16 -7.02 10.32
N SER A 389 -17.87 -6.76 10.17
CA SER A 389 -16.90 -7.69 9.58
C SER A 389 -16.48 -8.76 10.59
N GLY A 390 -16.80 -10.03 10.30
CA GLY A 390 -16.52 -11.17 11.17
C GLY A 390 -15.02 -11.41 11.38
N PHE A 391 -14.20 -11.33 10.31
CA PHE A 391 -12.75 -11.47 10.46
C PHE A 391 -12.14 -10.31 11.24
N THR A 392 -12.66 -9.09 11.10
CA THR A 392 -12.23 -7.94 11.90
C THR A 392 -12.55 -8.12 13.38
N LEU A 393 -13.71 -8.69 13.72
CA LEU A 393 -14.04 -9.04 15.11
C LEU A 393 -13.06 -10.06 15.70
N LEU A 394 -12.76 -11.13 14.96
CA LEU A 394 -11.81 -12.15 15.41
C LEU A 394 -10.39 -11.59 15.53
N MET A 395 -9.98 -10.74 14.60
CA MET A 395 -8.73 -10.00 14.67
C MET A 395 -8.68 -9.15 15.95
N ALA A 396 -9.70 -8.33 16.22
CA ALA A 396 -9.74 -7.47 17.42
C ALA A 396 -9.75 -8.29 18.72
N ALA A 397 -10.51 -9.39 18.77
CA ALA A 397 -10.55 -10.30 19.91
C ALA A 397 -9.20 -10.98 20.16
N SER A 398 -8.58 -11.53 19.11
CA SER A 398 -7.25 -12.15 19.20
C SER A 398 -6.17 -11.14 19.59
N MET A 399 -6.26 -9.91 19.08
CA MET A 399 -5.36 -8.81 19.45
C MET A 399 -5.53 -8.44 20.93
N LEU A 400 -6.76 -8.33 21.41
CA LEU A 400 -7.06 -8.05 22.82
C LEU A 400 -6.51 -9.16 23.73
N VAL A 401 -6.68 -10.43 23.36
CA VAL A 401 -6.10 -11.57 24.10
C VAL A 401 -4.58 -11.49 24.10
N TYR A 402 -3.96 -11.31 22.93
CA TYR A 402 -2.51 -11.19 22.79
C TYR A 402 -1.93 -10.04 23.64
N MET A 403 -2.56 -8.86 23.60
CA MET A 403 -2.16 -7.71 24.40
C MET A 403 -2.37 -7.97 25.88
N ARG A 404 -3.51 -8.50 26.33
CA ARG A 404 -3.75 -8.86 27.75
C ARG A 404 -2.68 -9.80 28.29
N MET A 405 -2.25 -10.78 27.50
CA MET A 405 -1.20 -11.71 27.91
C MET A 405 0.19 -11.07 27.95
N THR A 406 0.46 -10.09 27.08
CA THR A 406 1.73 -9.37 27.03
C THR A 406 1.81 -8.25 28.07
N MET A 407 0.68 -7.62 28.41
CA MET A 407 0.48 -6.56 29.41
C MET A 407 0.94 -6.95 30.81
N ALA A 408 0.79 -8.22 31.18
CA ALA A 408 1.32 -8.74 32.44
C ALA A 408 2.83 -8.49 32.62
N ASN A 409 3.56 -8.19 31.52
CA ASN A 409 5.02 -8.13 31.47
C ASN A 409 5.58 -6.71 31.29
N GLN A 410 4.76 -5.69 31.01
CA GLN A 410 5.23 -4.39 30.53
C GLN A 410 4.70 -3.16 31.29
N ASN A 411 4.44 -3.26 32.60
CA ASN A 411 4.24 -2.05 33.40
C ASN A 411 5.57 -1.31 33.54
N MET A 412 5.94 -0.51 32.54
CA MET A 412 7.03 0.46 32.67
C MET A 412 6.59 1.60 33.61
N PRO A 413 7.52 2.20 34.39
CA PRO A 413 7.22 3.36 35.19
C PRO A 413 6.65 4.47 34.31
N GLN A 414 5.47 4.97 34.68
CA GLN A 414 4.81 6.05 33.97
C GLN A 414 5.69 7.31 34.07
N GLN A 415 6.27 7.74 32.96
CA GLN A 415 7.01 8.99 32.91
C GLN A 415 6.03 10.17 32.84
N PRO A 416 6.27 11.26 33.59
CA PRO A 416 5.46 12.47 33.48
C PRO A 416 5.42 12.95 32.03
N GLY A 417 4.22 13.12 31.46
CA GLY A 417 4.01 13.56 30.08
C GLY A 417 3.81 12.45 29.05
N MET A 418 3.97 11.17 29.40
CA MET A 418 3.66 10.04 28.51
C MET A 418 2.26 9.47 28.84
N PRO A 419 1.41 9.23 27.83
CA PRO A 419 0.08 8.65 28.05
C PRO A 419 0.18 7.26 28.70
N ASP A 420 -0.86 6.86 29.45
CA ASP A 420 -0.89 5.54 30.08
C ASP A 420 -0.92 4.46 28.98
N MET A 421 0.18 3.71 28.89
CA MET A 421 0.33 2.63 27.93
C MET A 421 -0.75 1.55 28.13
N LYS A 422 -1.28 1.38 29.35
CA LYS A 422 -2.39 0.45 29.60
C LYS A 422 -3.67 0.91 28.92
N THR A 423 -3.96 2.20 28.97
CA THR A 423 -5.14 2.81 28.34
C THR A 423 -5.02 2.71 26.82
N ILE A 424 -3.87 3.06 26.25
CA ILE A 424 -3.63 2.95 24.80
C ILE A 424 -3.82 1.50 24.34
N GLN A 425 -3.19 0.53 25.00
CA GLN A 425 -3.29 -0.88 24.59
C GLN A 425 -4.68 -1.49 24.81
N THR A 426 -5.47 -0.95 25.75
CA THR A 426 -6.86 -1.40 25.95
C THR A 426 -7.81 -0.81 24.91
N ILE A 427 -7.59 0.44 24.48
CA ILE A 427 -8.42 1.14 23.50
C ILE A 427 -8.05 0.75 22.05
N MET A 428 -6.77 0.55 21.76
CA MET A 428 -6.25 0.22 20.43
C MET A 428 -7.01 -0.88 19.68
N PRO A 429 -7.34 -2.06 20.25
CA PRO A 429 -8.06 -3.09 19.50
C PRO A 429 -9.50 -2.67 19.17
N PHE A 430 -10.13 -1.82 19.99
CA PHE A 430 -11.42 -1.23 19.64
C PHE A 430 -11.25 -0.22 18.50
N THR A 431 -10.27 0.68 18.55
CA THR A 431 -10.01 1.61 17.44
C THR A 431 -9.70 0.87 16.13
N MET A 432 -8.92 -0.21 16.19
CA MET A 432 -8.61 -1.04 15.02
C MET A 432 -9.85 -1.74 14.45
N LEU A 433 -10.81 -2.11 15.30
CA LEU A 433 -12.09 -2.67 14.85
C LEU A 433 -12.86 -1.67 13.99
N PHE A 434 -12.87 -0.37 14.33
CA PHE A 434 -13.49 0.65 13.49
C PHE A 434 -12.73 0.87 12.18
N PHE A 435 -11.40 0.93 12.27
CA PHE A 435 -10.56 1.17 11.10
C PHE A 435 -10.61 0.04 10.07
N PHE A 436 -10.52 -1.22 10.52
CA PHE A 436 -10.43 -2.39 9.63
C PHE A 436 -11.78 -2.92 9.13
N ASN A 437 -12.92 -2.41 9.64
CA ASN A 437 -14.24 -2.92 9.25
C ASN A 437 -14.51 -2.73 7.75
N GLY A 438 -14.00 -1.64 7.15
CA GLY A 438 -14.10 -1.38 5.71
C GLY A 438 -12.98 -1.95 4.84
N PHE A 439 -12.01 -2.67 5.42
CA PHE A 439 -10.85 -3.19 4.70
C PHE A 439 -11.07 -4.60 4.16
N ALA A 440 -10.20 -5.02 3.24
CA ALA A 440 -10.16 -6.38 2.71
C ALA A 440 -10.16 -7.44 3.82
N SER A 441 -11.06 -8.41 3.72
CA SER A 441 -11.25 -9.45 4.74
C SER A 441 -10.03 -10.39 4.82
N GLY A 442 -9.31 -10.59 3.70
CA GLY A 442 -8.05 -11.32 3.66
C GLY A 442 -6.95 -10.69 4.53
N LEU A 443 -6.92 -9.35 4.61
CA LEU A 443 -6.02 -8.64 5.51
C LEU A 443 -6.38 -8.91 6.98
N SER A 444 -7.67 -8.82 7.33
CA SER A 444 -8.15 -9.12 8.69
C SER A 444 -7.88 -10.59 9.08
N LEU A 445 -8.06 -11.53 8.16
CA LEU A 445 -7.74 -12.95 8.33
C LEU A 445 -6.24 -13.17 8.58
N TYR A 446 -5.37 -12.48 7.83
CA TYR A 446 -3.93 -12.49 8.07
C TYR A 446 -3.60 -12.04 9.50
N TYR A 447 -4.13 -10.88 9.94
CA TYR A 447 -3.86 -10.38 11.29
C TYR A 447 -4.38 -11.31 12.38
N PHE A 448 -5.59 -11.86 12.21
CA PHE A 448 -6.14 -12.86 13.12
C PHE A 448 -5.20 -14.06 13.26
N THR A 449 -4.79 -14.65 12.13
CA THR A 449 -3.90 -15.81 12.10
C THR A 449 -2.52 -15.47 12.69
N ALA A 450 -2.02 -14.28 12.41
CA ALA A 450 -0.76 -13.78 12.93
C ALA A 450 -0.81 -13.63 14.47
N ASN A 451 -1.91 -13.12 15.01
CA ASN A 451 -2.13 -12.99 16.45
C ASN A 451 -2.26 -14.35 17.12
N VAL A 452 -3.07 -15.26 16.57
CA VAL A 452 -3.24 -16.63 17.09
C VAL A 452 -1.90 -17.38 17.09
N THR A 453 -1.13 -17.27 16.02
CA THR A 453 0.22 -17.86 15.93
C THR A 453 1.15 -17.27 16.99
N SER A 454 1.14 -15.95 17.19
CA SER A 454 1.96 -15.31 18.22
C SER A 454 1.54 -15.68 19.64
N ILE A 455 0.24 -15.85 19.91
CA ILE A 455 -0.27 -16.40 21.17
C ILE A 455 0.26 -17.82 21.38
N GLY A 456 0.15 -18.68 20.35
CA GLY A 456 0.66 -20.05 20.38
C GLY A 456 2.17 -20.12 20.66
N GLN A 457 2.96 -19.32 19.94
CA GLN A 457 4.40 -19.17 20.18
C GLN A 457 4.70 -18.75 21.62
N MET A 458 3.97 -17.76 22.14
CA MET A 458 4.19 -17.29 23.51
C MET A 458 3.85 -18.35 24.56
N LEU A 459 2.73 -19.06 24.39
CA LEU A 459 2.32 -20.15 25.28
C LEU A 459 3.33 -21.29 25.28
N ALA A 460 3.82 -21.68 24.10
CA ALA A 460 4.87 -22.69 23.95
C ALA A 460 6.17 -22.26 24.65
N ILE A 461 6.64 -21.03 24.41
CA ILE A 461 7.86 -20.50 25.04
C ILE A 461 7.71 -20.47 26.56
N LYS A 462 6.59 -19.95 27.06
CA LYS A 462 6.33 -19.88 28.51
C LYS A 462 6.29 -21.26 29.16
N ARG A 463 5.66 -22.24 28.52
CA ARG A 463 5.49 -23.58 29.08
C ARG A 463 6.77 -24.42 29.03
N PHE A 464 7.51 -24.36 27.93
CA PHE A 464 8.63 -25.28 27.69
C PHE A 464 10.00 -24.69 27.98
N PHE A 465 10.15 -23.36 28.00
CA PHE A 465 11.48 -22.74 27.98
C PHE A 465 11.74 -21.67 29.05
N ILE A 466 10.70 -21.10 29.66
CA ILE A 466 10.88 -20.12 30.73
C ILE A 466 10.94 -20.86 32.08
N ASN A 467 12.14 -20.96 32.64
CA ASN A 467 12.33 -21.31 34.05
C ASN A 467 12.74 -20.03 34.81
N GLU A 468 11.83 -19.50 35.63
CA GLU A 468 12.03 -18.22 36.33
C GLU A 468 13.20 -18.27 37.32
N GLU A 469 13.48 -19.41 37.96
CA GLU A 469 14.62 -19.57 38.87
C GLU A 469 15.95 -19.46 38.12
N LYS A 470 16.05 -20.13 36.96
CA LYS A 470 17.23 -20.04 36.08
C LYS A 470 17.46 -18.62 35.57
N ILE A 471 16.38 -17.85 35.35
CA ILE A 471 16.46 -16.45 34.95
C ILE A 471 16.91 -15.58 36.14
N ARG A 472 16.37 -15.79 37.35
CA ARG A 472 16.76 -15.09 38.58
C ARG A 472 18.24 -15.30 38.90
N SER A 473 18.71 -16.54 38.91
CA SER A 473 20.12 -16.87 39.14
C SER A 473 21.04 -16.17 38.15
N LYS A 474 20.72 -16.16 36.85
CA LYS A 474 21.50 -15.41 35.85
C LYS A 474 21.51 -13.89 36.09
N ILE A 475 20.40 -13.34 36.58
CA ILE A 475 20.30 -11.91 36.90
C ILE A 475 21.16 -11.59 38.14
N GLU A 476 21.14 -12.44 39.16
CA GLU A 476 21.97 -12.31 40.36
C GLU A 476 23.47 -12.46 40.04
N ASP A 477 23.84 -13.43 39.20
CA ASP A 477 25.20 -13.58 38.66
C ASP A 477 25.66 -12.34 37.88
N ASN A 478 24.76 -11.70 37.13
CA ASN A 478 25.08 -10.46 36.44
C ASN A 478 25.26 -9.30 37.42
N LYS A 479 24.44 -9.21 38.46
CA LYS A 479 24.58 -8.19 39.52
C LYS A 479 25.89 -8.34 40.29
N SER A 480 26.29 -9.57 40.61
CA SER A 480 27.56 -9.84 41.29
C SER A 480 28.74 -9.44 40.41
N LYS A 481 28.76 -9.86 39.14
CA LYS A 481 29.78 -9.44 38.16
C LYS A 481 29.80 -7.94 37.88
N ALA A 482 28.65 -7.27 37.93
CA ALA A 482 28.58 -5.82 37.77
C ALA A 482 29.22 -5.08 38.96
N LYS A 483 29.18 -5.66 40.17
CA LYS A 483 29.86 -5.14 41.36
C LYS A 483 31.39 -5.19 41.25
N ASP A 484 31.90 -6.17 40.49
CA ASP A 484 33.34 -6.38 40.28
C ASP A 484 33.91 -5.62 39.04
N ARG A 485 33.06 -4.90 38.28
CA ARG A 485 33.52 -4.12 37.12
C ARG A 485 34.21 -2.82 37.56
N THR A 486 35.50 -2.71 37.25
CA THR A 486 36.37 -1.57 37.58
C THR A 486 36.42 -0.45 36.53
N LYS A 487 35.80 -0.62 35.35
CA LYS A 487 35.80 0.40 34.28
C LYS A 487 34.39 0.93 33.99
N PRO A 488 34.20 2.26 33.90
CA PRO A 488 32.91 2.83 33.59
C PRO A 488 32.49 2.57 32.13
N SER A 489 31.21 2.28 31.94
CA SER A 489 30.55 2.11 30.63
C SER A 489 30.56 3.42 29.82
N PHE A 490 30.46 3.35 28.50
CA PHE A 490 30.30 4.53 27.62
C PHE A 490 29.15 5.46 28.08
N MET A 491 28.04 4.88 28.54
CA MET A 491 26.89 5.61 29.09
C MET A 491 27.21 6.33 30.42
N GLU A 492 28.10 5.77 31.26
CA GLU A 492 28.58 6.43 32.48
C GLU A 492 29.43 7.64 32.15
N ARG A 493 30.34 7.52 31.18
CA ARG A 493 31.15 8.66 30.71
C ARG A 493 30.29 9.79 30.16
N LEU A 494 29.25 9.45 29.39
CA LEU A 494 28.28 10.42 28.88
C LEU A 494 27.48 11.09 30.01
N ARG A 495 27.04 10.33 31.02
CA ARG A 495 26.32 10.89 32.18
C ARG A 495 27.20 11.75 33.08
N GLU A 496 28.44 11.35 33.31
CA GLU A 496 29.42 12.14 34.06
C GLU A 496 29.70 13.46 33.33
N ALA A 497 29.93 13.40 32.02
CA ALA A 497 30.09 14.60 31.19
C ALA A 497 28.85 15.51 31.24
N ALA A 498 27.64 14.95 31.18
CA ALA A 498 26.40 15.72 31.27
C ALA A 498 26.20 16.37 32.66
N LYS A 499 26.46 15.63 33.75
CA LYS A 499 26.40 16.17 35.12
C LYS A 499 27.45 17.25 35.35
N GLU A 500 28.64 17.10 34.77
CA GLU A 500 29.70 18.09 34.86
C GLU A 500 29.35 19.35 34.06
N ALA A 501 28.74 19.21 32.89
CA ALA A 501 28.21 20.33 32.11
C ALA A 501 27.11 21.10 32.86
N GLU A 502 26.17 20.39 33.50
CA GLU A 502 25.09 21.00 34.29
C GLU A 502 25.64 21.74 35.53
N LYS A 503 26.64 21.16 36.22
CA LYS A 503 27.34 21.84 37.33
C LYS A 503 28.05 23.12 36.86
N LYS A 504 28.77 23.06 35.73
CA LYS A 504 29.45 24.24 35.15
C LYS A 504 28.46 25.33 34.75
N GLN A 505 27.29 24.98 34.22
CA GLN A 505 26.20 25.94 33.96
C GLN A 505 25.71 26.61 35.24
N LYS A 506 25.33 25.84 36.28
CA LYS A 506 24.84 26.37 37.56
C LYS A 506 25.89 27.25 38.27
N GLU A 507 27.16 26.89 38.18
CA GLU A 507 28.26 27.68 38.75
C GLU A 507 28.46 29.00 37.97
N THR A 508 28.33 28.97 36.65
CA THR A 508 28.39 30.16 35.79
C THR A 508 27.21 31.10 36.07
N GLU A 509 26.01 30.56 36.27
CA GLU A 509 24.83 31.34 36.66
C GLU A 509 24.96 31.94 38.06
N ARG A 510 25.48 31.18 39.04
CA ARG A 510 25.79 31.70 40.38
C ARG A 510 26.77 32.87 40.31
N LYS A 511 27.87 32.72 39.55
CA LYS A 511 28.86 33.80 39.35
C LYS A 511 28.24 35.02 38.67
N LYS A 512 27.40 34.84 37.64
CA LYS A 512 26.65 35.94 37.00
C LYS A 512 25.70 36.65 37.97
N ASN A 513 25.03 35.91 38.85
CA ASN A 513 24.12 36.46 39.85
C ASN A 513 24.85 37.19 40.98
N GLU A 514 26.02 36.72 41.41
CA GLU A 514 26.90 37.43 42.36
C GLU A 514 27.48 38.73 41.76
N VAL A 515 27.83 38.73 40.47
CA VAL A 515 28.28 39.95 39.78
C VAL A 515 27.13 40.94 39.63
N ARG A 516 25.91 40.47 39.31
CA ARG A 516 24.70 41.31 39.27
C ARG A 516 24.33 41.88 40.64
N SER A 517 24.47 41.12 41.73
CA SER A 517 24.17 41.61 43.08
C SER A 517 25.20 42.62 43.59
N LYS A 518 26.49 42.45 43.24
CA LYS A 518 27.54 43.44 43.52
C LYS A 518 27.36 44.74 42.71
N ARG A 519 26.86 44.67 41.48
CA ARG A 519 26.53 45.85 40.66
C ARG A 519 25.28 46.63 41.13
N LYS A 520 24.39 46.02 41.92
CA LYS A 520 23.22 46.70 42.53
C LYS A 520 23.51 47.35 43.90
N LYS A 521 24.69 47.08 44.49
CA LYS A 521 25.13 47.61 45.80
C LYS A 521 26.17 48.74 45.68
N LYS A 522 26.62 49.05 44.47
CA LYS A 522 27.29 50.30 44.11
C LYS A 522 26.28 51.15 43.36
#